data_AF-A0A7C6EJ64-F1
#
_entry.id   AF-A0A7C6EJ64-F1
#
_cell.length_a   1.000
_cell.length_b   1.000
_cell.length_c   1.000
_cell.angle_alpha   90.00
_cell.angle_beta   90.00
_cell.angle_gamma   90.00
#
_symmetry.space_group_name_H-M   'P 1'
#
loop_
_entity.id
_entity.type
_entity.pdbx_description
1 polymer ?
#
loop_
_entity_poly.entity_id
_entity_poly.type
_entity_poly.pdbx_seq_one_letter_code
_entity_poly.pdbx_strand_id
1 'polypeptide(L)'
;MDVRCKIYLMLVEYSSIPLLIGFYMLYLSGYGLVTYTVRWLTLGLLGYRDRILLHTGLLPYIVGIIMVLHAVGGFGLMINRRVKNPMLRMILELLNLLIVGVFIFVQLTLLALL
;
A
#
# COMPACT_ATOMS: atom_id res chain seq x y z
N MET A 1 -17.86 -16.75 10.88
CA MET A 1 -17.40 -15.64 10.00
C MET A 1 -17.35 -16.19 8.58
N ASP A 2 -18.06 -15.55 7.64
CA ASP A 2 -18.10 -15.93 6.22
C ASP A 2 -16.67 -16.10 5.66
N VAL A 3 -16.47 -17.07 4.76
CA VAL A 3 -15.20 -17.35 4.09
C VAL A 3 -14.65 -16.08 3.44
N ARG A 4 -15.50 -15.26 2.82
CA ARG A 4 -15.11 -13.98 2.20
C ARG A 4 -14.48 -13.02 3.21
N CYS A 5 -15.13 -12.88 4.36
CA CYS A 5 -14.63 -12.07 5.47
C CYS A 5 -13.29 -12.58 6.01
N LYS A 6 -13.08 -13.91 6.06
CA LYS A 6 -11.79 -14.49 6.49
C LYS A 6 -10.68 -14.15 5.50
N ILE A 7 -10.94 -14.25 4.20
CA ILE A 7 -9.97 -13.90 3.14
C ILE A 7 -9.60 -12.42 3.26
N TYR A 8 -10.58 -11.52 3.37
CA TYR A 8 -10.31 -10.09 3.52
C TYR A 8 -9.53 -9.77 4.80
N LEU A 9 -9.81 -10.45 5.91
CA LEU A 9 -9.04 -10.28 7.14
C LEU A 9 -7.59 -10.74 6.96
N MET A 10 -7.36 -11.91 6.36
CA MET A 10 -6.01 -12.41 6.08
C MET A 10 -5.22 -11.45 5.18
N LEU A 11 -5.87 -10.91 4.14
CA LEU A 11 -5.23 -9.91 3.27
C LEU A 11 -4.75 -8.71 4.09
N VAL A 12 -5.58 -8.18 4.99
CA VAL A 12 -5.20 -7.05 5.87
C VAL A 12 -4.05 -7.44 6.78
N GLU A 13 -4.17 -8.56 7.49
CA GLU A 13 -3.18 -8.98 8.50
C GLU A 13 -1.80 -9.23 7.88
N TYR A 14 -1.74 -9.97 6.77
CA TYR A 14 -0.47 -10.28 6.10
C TYR A 14 0.13 -9.09 5.35
N SER A 15 -0.69 -8.15 4.88
CA SER A 15 -0.18 -6.95 4.21
C SER A 15 0.25 -5.84 5.19
N SER A 16 -0.31 -5.79 6.39
CA SER A 16 -0.12 -4.65 7.32
C SER A 16 1.34 -4.41 7.71
N ILE A 17 2.05 -5.45 8.14
CA ILE A 17 3.45 -5.31 8.60
C ILE A 17 4.39 -4.99 7.45
N PRO A 18 4.39 -5.74 6.32
CA PRO A 18 5.21 -5.41 5.16
C PRO A 18 4.91 -4.01 4.60
N LEU A 19 3.63 -3.62 4.57
CA LEU A 19 3.23 -2.30 4.11
C LEU A 19 3.78 -1.21 5.02
N LEU A 20 3.65 -1.36 6.34
CA LEU A 20 4.16 -0.40 7.31
C LEU A 20 5.68 -0.19 7.12
N ILE A 21 6.43 -1.28 7.05
CA ILE A 21 7.89 -1.23 6.90
C ILE A 21 8.27 -0.53 5.58
N GLY A 22 7.74 -1.02 4.46
CA GLY A 22 8.09 -0.48 3.15
C GLY A 22 7.64 0.97 2.96
N PHE A 23 6.45 1.32 3.44
CA PHE A 23 5.97 2.70 3.44
C PHE A 23 6.87 3.61 4.27
N TYR A 24 7.27 3.18 5.47
CA TYR A 24 8.14 3.98 6.33
C TYR A 24 9.54 4.19 5.73
N MET A 25 10.09 3.16 5.07
CA MET A 25 11.35 3.28 4.33
C MET A 25 11.26 4.29 3.19
N LEU A 26 10.20 4.23 2.37
CA LEU A 26 9.98 5.18 1.28
C LEU A 26 9.72 6.60 1.80
N TYR A 27 8.92 6.74 2.85
CA TYR A 27 8.61 8.02 3.47
C TYR A 27 9.88 8.70 3.98
N LEU A 28 10.66 8.04 4.84
CA LEU A 28 11.89 8.60 5.40
C LEU A 28 12.93 8.90 4.32
N SER A 29 13.17 7.96 3.40
CA SER A 29 14.14 8.17 2.32
C SER A 29 13.74 9.31 1.40
N GLY A 30 12.44 9.54 1.18
CA GLY A 30 11.91 10.66 0.40
C GLY A 30 12.28 12.02 1.01
N TYR A 31 12.07 12.21 2.32
CA TYR A 31 12.51 13.44 3.00
C TYR A 31 14.04 13.58 3.03
N GLY A 32 14.77 12.47 3.06
CA GLY A 32 16.23 12.48 3.00
C GLY A 32 16.81 12.86 1.62
N LEU A 33 15.99 12.87 0.56
CA LEU A 33 16.35 13.48 -0.72
C LEU A 33 16.30 15.02 -0.65
N VAL A 34 15.48 15.57 0.25
CA VAL A 34 15.24 17.02 0.38
C VAL A 34 16.09 17.65 1.49
N THR A 35 16.41 16.92 2.56
CA THR A 35 17.06 17.50 3.75
C THR A 35 18.18 16.63 4.34
N TYR A 36 19.25 17.27 4.82
CA TYR A 36 20.37 16.58 5.50
C TYR A 36 20.04 16.09 6.91
N THR A 37 19.04 16.68 7.57
CA THR A 37 18.62 16.34 8.95
C THR A 37 18.15 14.90 9.09
N VAL A 38 17.59 14.32 8.03
CA VAL A 38 17.12 12.92 8.02
C VAL A 38 18.28 11.93 8.19
N ARG A 39 19.51 12.29 7.80
CA ARG A 39 20.70 11.45 8.05
C ARG A 39 20.94 11.22 9.54
N TRP A 40 20.71 12.25 10.36
CA TRP A 40 20.85 12.14 11.81
C TRP A 40 19.73 11.31 12.43
N LEU A 41 18.48 11.51 11.99
CA LEU A 41 17.33 10.73 12.44
C LEU A 41 17.43 9.24 12.09
N THR A 42 18.09 8.93 10.97
CA THR A 42 18.34 7.56 10.53
C THR A 42 19.67 7.00 11.04
N LEU A 43 20.39 7.73 11.92
CA LEU A 43 21.70 7.33 12.45
C LEU A 43 22.73 6.99 11.36
N GLY A 44 22.59 7.58 10.17
CA GLY A 44 23.44 7.28 9.01
C GLY A 44 23.09 6.00 8.24
N LEU A 45 21.99 5.30 8.57
CA LEU A 45 21.54 4.09 7.89
C LEU A 45 21.16 4.30 6.41
N LEU A 46 20.81 5.53 6.03
CA LEU A 46 20.43 5.86 4.66
C LEU A 46 21.40 6.88 4.07
N GLY A 47 22.33 6.43 3.21
CA GLY A 47 23.17 7.29 2.39
C GLY A 47 22.39 7.89 1.19
N TYR A 48 22.98 8.87 0.49
CA TYR A 48 22.32 9.48 -0.68
C TYR A 48 22.01 8.46 -1.78
N ARG A 49 22.96 7.57 -2.06
CA ARG A 49 22.80 6.47 -3.03
C ARG A 49 21.68 5.51 -2.61
N ASP A 50 21.62 5.11 -1.35
CA ASP A 50 20.60 4.19 -0.84
C ASP A 50 19.20 4.79 -0.96
N ARG A 51 19.07 6.10 -0.69
CA ARG A 51 17.80 6.81 -0.84
C ARG A 51 17.32 6.83 -2.29
N ILE A 52 18.20 7.06 -3.26
CA ILE A 52 17.83 6.96 -4.68
C ILE A 52 17.39 5.54 -5.01
N LEU A 53 18.16 4.53 -4.63
CA LEU A 53 17.85 3.12 -4.90
C LEU A 53 16.51 2.68 -4.31
N LEU A 54 16.13 3.18 -3.14
CA LEU A 54 14.83 2.89 -2.53
C LEU A 54 13.66 3.46 -3.34
N HIS A 55 13.84 4.58 -4.05
CA HIS A 55 12.79 5.24 -4.82
C HIS A 55 12.78 4.87 -6.31
N THR A 56 13.91 4.43 -6.88
CA THR A 56 13.99 4.02 -8.30
C THR A 56 14.08 2.51 -8.49
N GLY A 57 14.31 1.75 -7.42
CA GLY A 57 14.39 0.29 -7.43
C GLY A 57 13.02 -0.40 -7.37
N LEU A 58 13.01 -1.66 -6.93
CA LEU A 58 11.79 -2.49 -6.86
C LEU A 58 10.87 -2.15 -5.68
N LEU A 59 11.37 -1.45 -4.66
CA LEU A 59 10.62 -1.23 -3.42
C LEU A 59 9.28 -0.49 -3.63
N PRO A 60 9.19 0.59 -4.42
CA PRO A 60 7.92 1.29 -4.65
C PRO A 60 6.86 0.40 -5.32
N TYR A 61 7.29 -0.50 -6.22
CA TYR A 61 6.41 -1.46 -6.86
C TYR A 61 5.88 -2.49 -5.86
N ILE A 62 6.77 -3.05 -5.02
CA ILE A 62 6.41 -4.01 -3.98
C ILE A 62 5.45 -3.37 -2.97
N VAL A 63 5.76 -2.18 -2.48
CA VAL A 63 4.90 -1.43 -1.55
C VAL A 63 3.55 -1.10 -2.18
N GLY A 64 3.53 -0.73 -3.45
CA GLY A 64 2.30 -0.52 -4.22
C GLY A 64 1.40 -1.75 -4.24
N ILE A 65 1.95 -2.91 -4.62
CA ILE A 65 1.21 -4.17 -4.66
C ILE A 65 0.65 -4.52 -3.28
N ILE A 66 1.45 -4.38 -2.23
CA ILE A 66 1.00 -4.68 -0.87
C ILE A 66 -0.09 -3.71 -0.41
N MET A 67 0.05 -2.41 -0.72
CA MET A 67 -0.95 -1.38 -0.42
C MET A 67 -2.30 -1.69 -1.08
N VAL A 68 -2.25 -2.15 -2.33
CA VAL A 68 -3.42 -2.56 -3.10
C VAL A 68 -4.12 -3.76 -2.46
N LEU A 69 -3.36 -4.80 -2.10
CA LEU A 69 -3.91 -5.95 -1.39
C LEU A 69 -4.53 -5.55 -0.04
N HIS A 70 -3.86 -4.65 0.68
CA HIS A 70 -4.35 -4.11 1.94
C HIS A 70 -5.65 -3.33 1.76
N ALA A 71 -5.75 -2.49 0.73
CA ALA A 71 -6.95 -1.71 0.43
C ALA A 71 -8.13 -2.63 0.04
N VAL A 72 -7.92 -3.59 -0.87
CA VAL A 72 -8.94 -4.58 -1.24
C VAL A 72 -9.44 -5.33 0.00
N GLY A 73 -8.52 -5.81 0.83
CA GLY A 73 -8.81 -6.49 2.10
C GLY A 73 -9.60 -5.60 3.08
N GLY A 74 -9.09 -4.41 3.37
CA GLY A 74 -9.65 -3.50 4.37
C GLY A 74 -11.06 -3.04 4.01
N PHE A 75 -11.24 -2.53 2.78
CA PHE A 75 -12.55 -2.11 2.30
C PHE A 75 -13.51 -3.31 2.19
N GLY A 76 -13.06 -4.44 1.64
CA GLY A 76 -13.87 -5.65 1.54
C GLY A 76 -14.35 -6.15 2.91
N LEU A 77 -13.48 -6.16 3.91
CA LEU A 77 -13.83 -6.54 5.29
C LEU A 77 -14.86 -5.58 5.90
N MET A 78 -14.67 -4.26 5.74
CA MET A 78 -15.61 -3.26 6.24
C MET A 78 -16.99 -3.38 5.60
N ILE A 79 -17.04 -3.54 4.27
CA ILE A 79 -18.28 -3.72 3.50
C ILE A 79 -19.03 -4.96 4.00
N ASN A 80 -18.35 -6.11 4.10
CA ASN A 80 -19.00 -7.36 4.53
C ASN A 80 -19.45 -7.35 6.00
N ARG A 81 -18.77 -6.61 6.87
CA ARG A 81 -19.16 -6.48 8.29
C ARG A 81 -20.31 -5.52 8.53
N ARG A 82 -20.47 -4.49 7.69
CA ARG A 82 -21.40 -3.38 7.94
C ARG A 82 -22.62 -3.36 7.03
N VAL A 83 -22.50 -3.81 5.78
CA VAL A 83 -23.56 -3.70 4.78
C VAL A 83 -24.44 -4.96 4.78
N LYS A 84 -25.68 -4.83 5.26
CA LYS A 84 -26.63 -5.95 5.37
C LYS A 84 -27.34 -6.27 4.04
N ASN A 85 -27.59 -5.26 3.21
CA ASN A 85 -28.25 -5.45 1.90
C ASN A 85 -27.30 -6.16 0.92
N PRO A 86 -27.68 -7.30 0.34
CA PRO A 86 -26.79 -8.10 -0.50
C PRO A 86 -26.44 -7.43 -1.83
N MET A 87 -27.38 -6.73 -2.46
CA MET A 87 -27.15 -6.00 -3.71
C MET A 87 -26.18 -4.84 -3.51
N LEU A 88 -26.41 -4.03 -2.46
CA LEU A 88 -25.51 -2.92 -2.13
C LEU A 88 -24.11 -3.42 -1.76
N ARG A 89 -24.01 -4.53 -1.03
CA ARG A 89 -22.72 -5.16 -0.70
C ARG A 89 -21.95 -5.52 -1.97
N MET A 90 -22.60 -6.19 -2.91
CA MET A 90 -22.00 -6.58 -4.19
C MET A 90 -21.53 -5.36 -4.98
N ILE A 91 -22.36 -4.31 -5.08
CA ILE A 91 -21.99 -3.07 -5.78
C ILE A 91 -20.76 -2.43 -5.13
N LEU A 92 -20.72 -2.33 -3.80
CA LEU A 92 -19.58 -1.74 -3.09
C LEU A 92 -18.31 -2.57 -3.22
N GLU A 93 -18.41 -3.91 -3.26
CA GLU A 93 -17.26 -4.77 -3.51
C GLU A 93 -16.73 -4.62 -4.93
N LEU A 94 -17.61 -4.50 -5.92
CA LEU A 94 -17.22 -4.23 -7.30
C LEU A 94 -16.55 -2.85 -7.41
N LEU A 95 -17.12 -1.82 -6.78
CA LEU A 95 -16.53 -0.49 -6.73
C LEU A 95 -15.16 -0.49 -6.05
N ASN A 96 -15.01 -1.23 -4.94
CA ASN A 96 -13.72 -1.40 -4.27
C ASN A 96 -12.67 -1.96 -5.25
N LEU A 97 -12.99 -3.02 -5.99
CA LEU A 97 -12.08 -3.59 -6.98
C LEU A 97 -11.76 -2.62 -8.11
N LEU A 98 -12.75 -1.88 -8.63
CA LEU A 98 -12.56 -0.90 -9.70
C LEU A 98 -11.67 0.26 -9.24
N ILE A 99 -11.99 0.86 -8.10
CA ILE A 99 -11.25 2.01 -7.55
C ILE A 99 -9.80 1.61 -7.26
N VAL A 100 -9.60 0.51 -6.53
CA VAL A 100 -8.25 0.03 -6.21
C VAL A 100 -7.50 -0.37 -7.48
N GLY A 101 -8.17 -0.99 -8.46
CA GLY A 101 -7.60 -1.29 -9.77
C GLY A 101 -7.09 -0.04 -10.51
N VAL A 102 -7.89 1.04 -10.53
CA VAL A 102 -7.48 2.32 -11.12
C VAL A 102 -6.24 2.88 -10.41
N PHE A 103 -6.19 2.82 -9.07
CA PHE A 103 -5.01 3.27 -8.33
C PHE A 103 -3.74 2.50 -8.71
N ILE A 104 -3.82 1.18 -8.96
CA ILE A 104 -2.68 0.39 -9.46
C ILE A 104 -2.18 0.96 -10.79
N PHE A 105 -3.09 1.17 -11.76
CA PHE A 105 -2.70 1.67 -13.08
C PHE A 105 -2.06 3.05 -13.02
N VAL A 106 -2.63 3.95 -12.22
CA VAL A 106 -2.06 5.28 -12.00
C VAL A 106 -0.66 5.16 -11.38
N GLN A 107 -0.50 4.32 -10.34
CA GLN A 107 0.78 4.12 -9.68
C GLN A 107 1.84 3.55 -10.64
N LEU A 108 1.51 2.52 -11.42
CA LEU A 108 2.43 1.95 -12.41
C LEU A 108 2.79 2.96 -13.50
N THR A 109 1.84 3.77 -13.94
CA THR A 109 2.10 4.83 -14.93
C THR A 109 3.05 5.89 -14.38
N LEU A 110 2.83 6.35 -13.15
CA LEU A 110 3.73 7.31 -12.50
C LEU A 110 5.14 6.73 -12.32
N LEU A 111 5.25 5.46 -11.91
CA LEU A 111 6.53 4.79 -11.75
C LEU A 111 7.26 4.54 -13.08
N ALA A 112 6.52 4.33 -14.18
CA ALA A 112 7.11 4.19 -15.51
C ALA A 112 7.58 5.52 -16.12
N LEU A 113 7.13 6.65 -15.57
CA LEU A 113 7.53 8.00 -16.00
C LEU A 113 8.66 8.61 -15.15
N LEU A 114 9.10 7.91 -14.10
CA LEU A 114 10.22 8.26 -13.22
C LEU A 114 11.53 7.60 -13.72
#